data_AF-A0A1P8YBU8-F1
#
_entry.id   AF-A0A1P8YBU8-F1
#
_cell.length_a   1.000
_cell.length_b   1.000
_cell.length_c   1.000
_cell.angle_alpha   90.00
_cell.angle_beta   90.00
_cell.angle_gamma   90.00
#
_symmetry.space_group_name_H-M   'P 1'
#
loop_
_entity.id
_entity.type
_entity.pdbx_description
1 polymer ?
#
loop_
_entity_poly.entity_id
_entity_poly.type
_entity_poly.pdbx_seq_one_letter_code
_entity_poly.pdbx_strand_id
1 'polypeptide(L)'
;MFGGDFRPVTDLLSWDPDADRAQAPTFCGDNTHGFANAGYCTRDGSIGWDRTVLLPSLIETFGPMSVVMVMAHEYGHAVQYGSGLAGDDDLTLVLEQQADCFAGAYMRHVAEGDSEHFTLNTSDGLNSVMAAMVAVRDSDPNDPESVHGSAFERITAFQIGFTDGAKSCTKIDETDVLSRQAELPQQFTTESDTGEMPVTEESVQLTVDSLQALFDLPQKPAVDFAGADTGCPDAEATQPVSYCPATNTIGVSLPELVERGTPNPESGDEFDADVRGDFGAYVLVASRFTLAAQAHSEKSLTEAKTAVRAACLSGAWTAATAVGEAGGLTLSPGDLDEAVSGLLSDGLMASDVNGNTVPSGFARVDAFRSGVLGGEQACENRYG
;
A
#
# COMPACT_ATOMS: atom_id res chain seq x y z
N MET A 1 25.42 14.06 2.35
CA MET A 1 23.94 13.97 2.34
C MET A 1 23.47 14.36 3.72
N PHE A 2 23.91 13.63 4.74
CA PHE A 2 23.76 13.95 6.15
C PHE A 2 24.91 14.84 6.65
N GLY A 3 24.63 15.66 7.66
CA GLY A 3 25.67 16.30 8.48
C GLY A 3 26.18 15.34 9.55
N GLY A 4 27.41 15.52 10.02
CA GLY A 4 28.02 14.70 11.09
C GLY A 4 28.83 13.49 10.61
N ASP A 5 29.43 12.79 11.57
CA ASP A 5 30.16 11.54 11.34
C ASP A 5 29.21 10.35 11.53
N PHE A 6 29.07 9.52 10.50
CA PHE A 6 28.30 8.28 10.60
C PHE A 6 28.90 7.36 11.67
N ARG A 7 28.07 6.92 12.62
CA ARG A 7 28.42 5.91 13.62
C ARG A 7 27.59 4.67 13.34
N PRO A 8 28.21 3.54 12.96
CA PRO A 8 27.46 2.33 12.74
C PRO A 8 26.88 1.83 14.07
N VAL A 9 25.67 1.27 14.03
CA VAL A 9 25.10 0.53 15.15
C VAL A 9 26.01 -0.67 15.45
N THR A 10 26.48 -0.78 16.70
CA THR A 10 27.34 -1.88 17.15
C THR A 10 26.68 -2.76 18.20
N ASP A 11 25.69 -2.24 18.91
CA ASP A 11 25.02 -2.95 19.99
C ASP A 11 23.72 -3.56 19.46
N LEU A 12 23.66 -4.89 19.51
CA LEU A 12 22.55 -5.69 18.99
C LEU A 12 21.99 -6.58 20.09
N LEU A 13 20.66 -6.64 20.22
CA LEU A 13 19.99 -7.47 21.22
C LEU A 13 18.91 -8.35 20.59
N SER A 14 19.10 -9.67 20.66
CA SER A 14 18.05 -10.62 20.31
C SER A 14 17.43 -11.23 21.56
N TRP A 15 16.11 -11.25 21.65
CA TRP A 15 15.38 -11.80 22.79
C TRP A 15 14.33 -12.85 22.38
N ASP A 16 13.85 -13.58 23.39
CA ASP A 16 12.73 -14.52 23.28
C ASP A 16 11.58 -13.97 24.14
N PRO A 17 10.46 -13.51 23.54
CA PRO A 17 9.34 -12.95 24.30
C PRO A 17 8.70 -13.94 25.29
N ASP A 18 8.81 -15.24 25.06
CA ASP A 18 8.25 -16.27 25.95
C ASP A 18 9.16 -16.60 27.14
N ALA A 19 10.39 -16.07 27.17
CA ALA A 19 11.30 -16.26 28.29
C ALA A 19 10.69 -15.71 29.58
N ASP A 20 10.83 -16.46 30.69
CA ASP A 20 10.36 -16.02 32.01
C ASP A 20 10.80 -14.57 32.29
N ARG A 21 9.90 -13.72 32.81
CA ARG A 21 10.18 -12.30 33.10
C ARG A 21 11.47 -12.04 33.88
N ALA A 22 11.86 -12.98 34.77
CA ALA A 22 13.10 -12.89 35.56
C ALA A 22 14.38 -13.17 34.75
N GLN A 23 14.25 -13.77 33.57
CA GLN A 23 15.33 -14.14 32.65
C GLN A 23 15.32 -13.29 31.36
N ALA A 24 14.18 -12.70 31.03
CA ALA A 24 14.05 -11.79 29.89
C ALA A 24 15.01 -10.60 30.03
N PRO A 25 15.77 -10.25 28.97
CA PRO A 25 16.62 -9.08 28.98
C PRO A 25 15.80 -7.78 29.02
N THR A 26 16.52 -6.66 29.07
CA THR A 26 15.93 -5.33 28.97
C THR A 26 16.33 -4.71 27.64
N PHE A 27 15.37 -4.21 26.88
CA PHE A 27 15.58 -3.43 25.66
C PHE A 27 15.02 -2.03 25.88
N CYS A 28 15.83 -1.01 25.58
CA CYS A 28 15.49 0.41 25.77
C CYS A 28 14.98 0.83 27.17
N GLY A 29 15.23 0.02 28.20
CA GLY A 29 14.78 0.24 29.58
C GLY A 29 13.58 -0.62 29.99
N ASP A 30 12.97 -1.35 29.06
CA ASP A 30 11.79 -2.18 29.29
C ASP A 30 12.11 -3.67 29.19
N ASN A 31 11.39 -4.49 29.96
CA ASN A 31 11.59 -5.94 29.99
C ASN A 31 10.97 -6.58 28.75
N THR A 32 11.69 -7.48 28.08
CA THR A 32 11.25 -8.02 26.78
C THR A 32 10.28 -9.20 26.88
N HIS A 33 9.84 -9.59 28.09
CA HIS A 33 8.84 -10.66 28.26
C HIS A 33 7.48 -10.22 27.71
N GLY A 34 6.90 -11.04 26.83
CA GLY A 34 5.64 -10.76 26.14
C GLY A 34 5.73 -9.64 25.09
N PHE A 35 6.94 -9.26 24.68
CA PHE A 35 7.16 -8.20 23.70
C PHE A 35 7.69 -8.77 22.39
N ALA A 36 6.80 -9.14 21.47
CA ALA A 36 7.17 -9.59 20.13
C ALA A 36 7.33 -8.36 19.22
N ASN A 37 8.55 -7.88 19.04
CA ASN A 37 8.81 -6.68 18.24
C ASN A 37 10.24 -6.61 17.67
N ALA A 38 10.52 -5.62 16.83
CA ALA A 38 11.85 -5.09 16.54
C ALA A 38 11.90 -3.62 16.96
N GLY A 39 13.10 -3.04 17.06
CA GLY A 39 13.20 -1.64 17.41
C GLY A 39 14.63 -1.10 17.40
N TYR A 40 14.75 0.20 17.14
CA TYR A 40 15.91 1.02 17.45
C TYR A 40 15.71 1.80 18.74
N CYS A 41 16.65 1.66 19.69
CA CYS A 41 16.60 2.39 20.94
C CYS A 41 17.36 3.72 20.85
N THR A 42 16.64 4.83 20.91
CA THR A 42 17.23 6.18 20.89
C THR A 42 18.09 6.50 22.13
N ARG A 43 17.88 5.79 23.25
CA ARG A 43 18.61 6.03 24.52
C ARG A 43 20.06 5.59 24.47
N ASP A 44 20.34 4.46 23.83
CA ASP A 44 21.67 3.85 23.80
C ASP A 44 22.16 3.51 22.38
N GLY A 45 21.33 3.69 21.36
CA GLY A 45 21.66 3.46 19.95
C GLY A 45 21.68 2.00 19.54
N SER A 46 21.13 1.09 20.35
CA SER A 46 21.05 -0.34 20.04
C SER A 46 19.88 -0.66 19.10
N ILE A 47 20.04 -1.73 18.31
CA ILE A 47 18.92 -2.37 17.58
C ILE A 47 18.61 -3.70 18.25
N GLY A 48 17.33 -3.98 18.46
CA GLY A 48 16.91 -5.26 19.01
C GLY A 48 15.72 -5.87 18.29
N TRP A 49 15.56 -7.19 18.44
CA TRP A 49 14.45 -7.95 17.88
C TRP A 49 14.12 -9.22 18.66
N ASP A 50 12.86 -9.61 18.59
CA ASP A 50 12.36 -10.93 18.98
C ASP A 50 12.78 -11.99 17.95
N ARG A 51 13.17 -13.19 18.43
CA ARG A 51 13.63 -14.31 17.56
C ARG A 51 12.68 -15.51 17.47
N THR A 52 11.53 -15.49 18.14
CA THR A 52 10.63 -16.65 18.23
C THR A 52 9.20 -16.38 17.72
N VAL A 53 8.78 -15.12 17.58
CA VAL A 53 7.42 -14.74 17.15
C VAL A 53 7.43 -13.89 15.87
N LEU A 54 7.65 -12.57 15.95
CA LEU A 54 7.58 -11.62 14.82
C LEU A 54 8.49 -12.03 13.67
N LEU A 55 9.79 -12.11 13.91
CA LEU A 55 10.78 -12.34 12.86
C LEU A 55 10.56 -13.72 12.19
N PRO A 56 10.35 -14.83 12.93
CA PRO A 56 9.97 -16.10 12.33
C PRO A 56 8.68 -16.05 11.51
N SER A 57 7.61 -15.42 12.00
CA SER A 57 6.34 -15.29 11.27
C SER A 57 6.52 -14.52 9.96
N LEU A 58 7.30 -13.43 9.98
CA LEU A 58 7.61 -12.67 8.77
C LEU A 58 8.42 -13.49 7.76
N ILE A 59 9.33 -14.36 8.21
CA ILE A 59 10.08 -15.26 7.32
C ILE A 59 9.15 -16.32 6.73
N GLU A 60 8.27 -16.90 7.54
CA GLU A 60 7.34 -17.95 7.09
C GLU A 60 6.38 -17.43 6.03
N THR A 61 5.82 -16.24 6.25
CA THR A 61 4.80 -15.66 5.35
C THR A 61 5.40 -14.95 4.14
N PHE A 62 6.49 -14.18 4.33
CA PHE A 62 7.01 -13.27 3.30
C PHE A 62 8.44 -13.60 2.85
N GLY A 63 9.07 -14.61 3.44
CA GLY A 63 10.44 -14.99 3.13
C GLY A 63 11.50 -14.11 3.80
N PRO A 64 12.79 -14.47 3.73
CA PRO A 64 13.83 -13.90 4.57
C PRO A 64 14.12 -12.41 4.34
N MET A 65 13.75 -11.86 3.17
CA MET A 65 13.96 -10.43 2.90
C MET A 65 13.01 -9.52 3.70
N SER A 66 11.91 -10.04 4.24
CA SER A 66 11.02 -9.27 5.13
C SER A 66 11.75 -8.84 6.41
N VAL A 67 12.56 -9.74 6.99
CA VAL A 67 13.43 -9.43 8.13
C VAL A 67 14.49 -8.41 7.77
N VAL A 68 15.08 -8.52 6.58
CA VAL A 68 16.06 -7.54 6.11
C VAL A 68 15.41 -6.15 5.95
N MET A 69 14.14 -6.09 5.54
CA MET A 69 13.37 -4.85 5.49
C MET A 69 13.17 -4.26 6.88
N VAL A 70 12.67 -5.04 7.84
CA VAL A 70 12.49 -4.59 9.23
C VAL A 70 13.81 -4.06 9.80
N MET A 71 14.91 -4.80 9.64
CA MET A 71 16.22 -4.35 10.09
C MET A 71 16.69 -3.06 9.40
N ALA A 72 16.38 -2.89 8.11
CA ALA A 72 16.72 -1.68 7.38
C ALA A 72 15.89 -0.48 7.84
N HIS A 73 14.63 -0.69 8.23
CA HIS A 73 13.78 0.30 8.86
C HIS A 73 14.37 0.73 10.21
N GLU A 74 14.71 -0.21 11.11
CA GLU A 74 15.34 0.12 12.39
C GLU A 74 16.67 0.86 12.21
N TYR A 75 17.44 0.47 11.20
CA TYR A 75 18.67 1.18 10.85
C TYR A 75 18.38 2.58 10.28
N GLY A 76 17.23 2.78 9.65
CA GLY A 76 16.71 4.08 9.23
C GLY A 76 16.61 5.04 10.41
N HIS A 77 16.05 4.61 11.55
CA HIS A 77 16.05 5.42 12.78
C HIS A 77 17.45 5.76 13.27
N ALA A 78 18.39 4.81 13.20
CA ALA A 78 19.79 5.08 13.55
C ALA A 78 20.41 6.16 12.64
N VAL A 79 20.11 6.14 11.34
CA VAL A 79 20.55 7.17 10.38
C VAL A 79 19.93 8.52 10.72
N GLN A 80 18.63 8.58 11.02
CA GLN A 80 17.94 9.82 11.38
C GLN A 80 18.55 10.46 12.62
N TYR A 81 18.70 9.68 13.69
CA TYR A 81 19.25 10.14 14.95
C TYR A 81 20.72 10.55 14.80
N GLY A 82 21.53 9.72 14.16
CA GLY A 82 22.96 9.99 13.96
C GLY A 82 23.25 11.19 13.04
N SER A 83 22.31 11.52 12.13
CA SER A 83 22.44 12.67 11.22
C SER A 83 21.82 13.97 11.75
N GLY A 84 21.10 13.92 12.88
CA GLY A 84 20.33 15.04 13.41
C GLY A 84 19.11 15.39 12.57
N LEU A 85 18.58 14.43 11.80
CA LEU A 85 17.29 14.57 11.10
C LEU A 85 16.10 14.34 12.03
N ALA A 86 16.27 13.59 13.11
CA ALA A 86 15.27 13.43 14.16
C ALA A 86 15.51 14.47 15.27
N GLY A 87 14.52 15.34 15.48
CA GLY A 87 14.41 16.24 16.63
C GLY A 87 13.38 15.75 17.65
N ASP A 88 13.50 16.23 18.90
CA ASP A 88 12.61 15.84 19.99
C ASP A 88 11.13 16.27 19.79
N ASP A 89 10.90 17.26 18.92
CA ASP A 89 9.57 17.82 18.62
C ASP A 89 8.98 17.30 17.29
N ASP A 90 9.69 16.44 16.55
CA ASP A 90 9.19 15.89 15.28
C ASP A 90 8.05 14.90 15.53
N LEU A 91 7.05 14.90 14.65
CA LEU A 91 5.95 13.93 14.72
C LEU A 91 6.49 12.51 14.55
N THR A 92 6.05 11.57 15.39
CA THR A 92 6.46 10.15 15.31
C THR A 92 6.27 9.60 13.91
N LEU A 93 5.12 9.87 13.27
CA LEU A 93 4.83 9.44 11.91
C LEU A 93 5.83 9.95 10.85
N VAL A 94 6.42 11.14 11.05
CA VAL A 94 7.49 11.65 10.17
C VAL A 94 8.74 10.79 10.31
N LEU A 95 9.11 10.42 11.53
CA LEU A 95 10.28 9.58 11.82
C LEU A 95 10.08 8.17 11.25
N GLU A 96 8.91 7.58 11.42
CA GLU A 96 8.55 6.28 10.85
C GLU A 96 8.62 6.28 9.32
N GLN A 97 8.04 7.28 8.66
CA GLN A 97 8.09 7.39 7.20
C GLN A 97 9.51 7.65 6.68
N GLN A 98 10.31 8.46 7.37
CA GLN A 98 11.72 8.58 7.02
C GLN A 98 12.45 7.23 7.12
N ALA A 99 12.10 6.38 8.10
CA ALA A 99 12.75 5.10 8.33
C ALA A 99 12.37 4.09 7.23
N ASP A 100 11.09 4.02 6.89
CA ASP A 100 10.59 3.27 5.72
C ASP A 100 11.27 3.74 4.42
N CYS A 101 11.46 5.05 4.25
CA CYS A 101 12.20 5.60 3.11
C CYS A 101 13.66 5.15 3.08
N PHE A 102 14.39 5.19 4.21
CA PHE A 102 15.75 4.67 4.25
C PHE A 102 15.81 3.17 3.99
N ALA A 103 14.83 2.41 4.48
CA ALA A 103 14.69 0.99 4.17
C ALA A 103 14.51 0.77 2.65
N GLY A 104 13.66 1.56 1.99
CA GLY A 104 13.48 1.54 0.54
C GLY A 104 14.76 1.85 -0.24
N ALA A 105 15.53 2.85 0.21
CA ALA A 105 16.82 3.16 -0.39
C ALA A 105 17.82 2.00 -0.25
N TYR A 106 17.83 1.29 0.89
CA TYR A 106 18.65 0.10 1.07
C TYR A 106 18.16 -1.09 0.24
N MET A 107 16.85 -1.34 0.15
CA MET A 107 16.30 -2.39 -0.70
C MET A 107 16.65 -2.18 -2.17
N ARG A 108 16.70 -0.92 -2.64
CA ARG A 108 17.22 -0.61 -3.98
C ARG A 108 18.68 -1.02 -4.13
N HIS A 109 19.54 -0.68 -3.16
CA HIS A 109 20.95 -1.08 -3.19
C HIS A 109 21.13 -2.61 -3.26
N VAL A 110 20.29 -3.37 -2.55
CA VAL A 110 20.24 -4.84 -2.65
C VAL A 110 19.78 -5.29 -4.03
N ALA A 111 18.75 -4.66 -4.61
CA ALA A 111 18.21 -5.00 -5.92
C ALA A 111 19.16 -4.65 -7.08
N GLU A 112 20.00 -3.63 -6.92
CA GLU A 112 21.06 -3.25 -7.86
C GLU A 112 22.27 -4.21 -7.79
N GLY A 113 22.29 -5.13 -6.83
CA GLY A 113 23.32 -6.16 -6.68
C GLY A 113 24.56 -5.69 -5.92
N ASP A 114 24.46 -4.56 -5.23
CA ASP A 114 25.60 -3.95 -4.53
C ASP A 114 25.73 -4.44 -3.06
N SER A 115 24.74 -5.18 -2.55
CA SER A 115 24.80 -5.81 -1.22
C SER A 115 25.71 -7.04 -1.23
N GLU A 116 26.60 -7.14 -0.22
CA GLU A 116 27.50 -8.29 -0.06
C GLU A 116 26.75 -9.59 0.28
N HIS A 117 25.63 -9.49 0.99
CA HIS A 117 24.99 -10.63 1.65
C HIS A 117 23.58 -10.95 1.14
N PHE A 118 22.93 -9.99 0.47
CA PHE A 118 21.53 -10.12 0.09
C PHE A 118 21.33 -9.89 -1.40
N THR A 119 20.30 -10.51 -1.94
CA THR A 119 19.85 -10.32 -3.33
C THR A 119 18.34 -10.11 -3.34
N LEU A 120 17.86 -9.18 -4.15
CA LEU A 120 16.45 -8.86 -4.27
C LEU A 120 16.08 -8.71 -5.74
N ASN A 121 15.05 -9.42 -6.19
CA ASN A 121 14.47 -9.16 -7.50
C ASN A 121 13.29 -8.19 -7.36
N THR A 122 13.03 -7.38 -8.39
CA THR A 122 11.98 -6.34 -8.38
C THR A 122 10.59 -6.85 -8.77
N SER A 123 10.42 -8.17 -8.90
CA SER A 123 9.13 -8.87 -9.04
C SER A 123 8.74 -9.43 -7.68
N ASP A 124 8.56 -10.75 -7.56
CA ASP A 124 8.12 -11.45 -6.36
C ASP A 124 8.91 -11.06 -5.10
N GLY A 125 10.23 -10.87 -5.18
CA GLY A 125 11.04 -10.54 -4.01
C GLY A 125 10.66 -9.20 -3.37
N LEU A 126 10.62 -8.13 -4.18
CA LEU A 126 10.20 -6.81 -3.73
C LEU A 126 8.70 -6.79 -3.38
N ASN A 127 7.87 -7.58 -4.07
CA ASN A 127 6.46 -7.76 -3.75
C ASN A 127 6.28 -8.33 -2.33
N SER A 128 7.02 -9.37 -1.97
CA SER A 128 6.98 -9.96 -0.63
C SER A 128 7.47 -9.00 0.46
N VAL A 129 8.49 -8.19 0.17
CA VAL A 129 8.96 -7.13 1.09
C VAL A 129 7.85 -6.12 1.36
N MET A 130 7.16 -5.64 0.31
CA MET A 130 6.05 -4.71 0.46
C MET A 130 4.85 -5.35 1.18
N ALA A 131 4.54 -6.61 0.90
CA ALA A 131 3.48 -7.34 1.61
C ALA A 131 3.77 -7.45 3.12
N ALA A 132 5.04 -7.65 3.50
CA ALA A 132 5.44 -7.61 4.92
C ALA A 132 5.22 -6.22 5.56
N MET A 133 5.42 -5.13 4.81
CA MET A 133 5.10 -3.77 5.29
C MET A 133 3.59 -3.61 5.50
N VAL A 134 2.75 -4.15 4.60
CA VAL A 134 1.30 -4.15 4.78
C VAL A 134 0.92 -4.96 6.03
N ALA A 135 1.55 -6.10 6.29
CA ALA A 135 1.25 -6.92 7.47
C ALA A 135 1.56 -6.22 8.80
N VAL A 136 2.59 -5.37 8.84
CA VAL A 136 3.01 -4.66 10.07
C VAL A 136 2.55 -3.18 10.09
N ARG A 137 1.51 -2.85 9.31
CA ARG A 137 0.84 -1.54 9.33
C ARG A 137 0.10 -1.30 10.66
N ASP A 138 -0.26 -0.05 10.90
CA ASP A 138 -1.25 0.26 11.93
C ASP A 138 -2.65 -0.08 11.41
N SER A 139 -3.37 -0.97 12.10
CA SER A 139 -4.70 -1.45 11.70
C SER A 139 -5.85 -0.64 12.28
N ASP A 140 -5.64 0.01 13.44
CA ASP A 140 -6.58 0.95 14.04
C ASP A 140 -5.99 2.38 14.02
N PRO A 141 -6.50 3.28 13.15
CA PRO A 141 -6.01 4.66 13.06
C PRO A 141 -6.39 5.52 14.28
N ASN A 142 -7.26 5.04 15.17
CA ASN A 142 -7.62 5.73 16.41
C ASN A 142 -6.83 5.23 17.62
N ASP A 143 -6.05 4.13 17.50
CA ASP A 143 -5.21 3.64 18.58
C ASP A 143 -4.03 4.59 18.81
N PRO A 144 -3.86 5.20 20.00
CA PRO A 144 -2.72 6.07 20.28
C PRO A 144 -1.36 5.35 20.26
N GLU A 145 -1.34 4.02 20.28
CA GLU A 145 -0.12 3.21 20.14
C GLU A 145 0.22 2.91 18.65
N SER A 146 -0.70 3.21 17.72
CA SER A 146 -0.44 3.19 16.27
C SER A 146 0.47 4.36 15.89
N VAL A 147 1.71 4.05 15.56
CA VAL A 147 2.75 5.04 15.26
C VAL A 147 3.34 4.92 13.86
N HIS A 148 3.26 3.76 13.22
CA HIS A 148 3.90 3.45 11.93
C HIS A 148 3.19 4.12 10.73
N GLY A 149 1.87 4.32 10.83
CA GLY A 149 1.00 4.78 9.76
C GLY A 149 0.32 3.65 8.97
N SER A 150 -0.58 4.07 8.07
CA SER A 150 -1.31 3.18 7.16
C SER A 150 -0.37 2.46 6.19
N ALA A 151 -0.80 1.33 5.62
CA ALA A 151 -0.01 0.61 4.63
C ALA A 151 0.31 1.49 3.42
N PHE A 152 -0.63 2.33 2.97
CA PHE A 152 -0.39 3.28 1.87
C PHE A 152 0.70 4.31 2.19
N GLU A 153 0.74 4.87 3.39
CA GLU A 153 1.76 5.84 3.80
C GLU A 153 3.15 5.21 3.86
N ARG A 154 3.23 4.05 4.52
CA ARG A 154 4.47 3.29 4.68
C ARG A 154 5.06 2.88 3.35
N ILE A 155 4.23 2.29 2.48
CA ILE A 155 4.65 1.93 1.11
C ILE A 155 5.03 3.17 0.30
N THR A 156 4.31 4.29 0.45
CA THR A 156 4.65 5.54 -0.22
C THR A 156 6.05 6.01 0.18
N ALA A 157 6.37 6.03 1.47
CA ALA A 157 7.66 6.45 1.97
C ALA A 157 8.78 5.51 1.52
N PHE A 158 8.56 4.20 1.61
CA PHE A 158 9.46 3.18 1.07
C PHE A 158 9.73 3.38 -0.42
N GLN A 159 8.68 3.61 -1.22
CA GLN A 159 8.83 3.84 -2.66
C GLN A 159 9.63 5.11 -2.96
N ILE A 160 9.45 6.20 -2.21
CA ILE A 160 10.26 7.42 -2.34
C ILE A 160 11.75 7.11 -2.15
N GLY A 161 12.10 6.31 -1.15
CA GLY A 161 13.47 5.88 -0.92
C GLY A 161 14.01 4.97 -2.02
N PHE A 162 13.19 4.01 -2.45
CA PHE A 162 13.55 3.07 -3.50
C PHE A 162 13.75 3.79 -4.85
N THR A 163 12.84 4.67 -5.28
CA THR A 163 12.95 5.33 -6.59
C THR A 163 13.95 6.49 -6.57
N ASP A 164 13.90 7.34 -5.54
CA ASP A 164 14.58 8.63 -5.55
C ASP A 164 15.88 8.62 -4.72
N GLY A 165 16.12 7.54 -3.98
CA GLY A 165 17.31 7.30 -3.17
C GLY A 165 17.32 8.07 -1.85
N ALA A 166 18.23 7.72 -0.94
CA ALA A 166 18.24 8.22 0.44
C ALA A 166 18.20 9.76 0.64
N LYS A 167 18.52 10.55 -0.40
CA LYS A 167 18.45 12.03 -0.30
C LYS A 167 17.01 12.51 -0.20
N SER A 168 16.06 11.84 -0.87
CA SER A 168 14.65 12.22 -0.84
C SER A 168 14.09 12.05 0.57
N CYS A 169 14.53 11.04 1.32
CA CYS A 169 14.10 10.79 2.69
C CYS A 169 14.33 11.99 3.63
N THR A 170 15.39 12.77 3.39
CA THR A 170 15.67 14.00 4.17
C THR A 170 14.67 15.14 3.95
N LYS A 171 13.75 14.99 3.00
CA LYS A 171 12.70 15.96 2.69
C LYS A 171 11.33 15.57 3.24
N ILE A 172 11.22 14.38 3.83
CA ILE A 172 10.00 13.95 4.52
C ILE A 172 9.98 14.68 5.85
N ASP A 173 9.23 15.77 5.91
CA ASP A 173 8.96 16.56 7.11
C ASP A 173 7.45 16.60 7.41
N GLU A 174 7.06 17.28 8.48
CA GLU A 174 5.65 17.42 8.85
C GLU A 174 4.82 18.05 7.72
N THR A 175 5.38 19.01 6.97
CA THR A 175 4.64 19.64 5.85
C THR A 175 4.40 18.63 4.73
N ASP A 176 5.40 17.83 4.39
CA ASP A 176 5.28 16.76 3.40
C ASP A 176 4.24 15.72 3.82
N VAL A 177 4.33 15.18 5.04
CA VAL A 177 3.38 14.18 5.56
C VAL A 177 1.95 14.73 5.57
N LEU A 178 1.73 15.91 6.16
CA LEU A 178 0.40 16.52 6.20
C LEU A 178 -0.12 16.84 4.80
N SER A 179 0.74 17.21 3.85
CA SER A 179 0.29 17.46 2.46
C SER A 179 -0.22 16.19 1.77
N ARG A 180 0.38 15.03 2.08
CA ARG A 180 -0.06 13.72 1.55
C ARG A 180 -1.32 13.20 2.24
N GLN A 181 -1.57 13.63 3.48
CA GLN A 181 -2.77 13.30 4.24
C GLN A 181 -3.95 14.26 4.03
N ALA A 182 -3.69 15.52 3.62
CA ALA A 182 -4.66 16.63 3.69
C ALA A 182 -6.02 16.35 3.03
N GLU A 183 -6.04 15.45 2.06
CA GLU A 183 -7.23 15.09 1.29
C GLU A 183 -7.73 13.67 1.58
N LEU A 184 -7.00 12.87 2.37
CA LEU A 184 -7.35 11.49 2.69
C LEU A 184 -7.96 11.37 4.10
N PRO A 185 -8.97 10.51 4.29
CA PRO A 185 -9.55 10.27 5.62
C PRO A 185 -8.51 9.65 6.56
N GLN A 186 -8.30 10.29 7.72
CA GLN A 186 -7.29 9.86 8.70
C GLN A 186 -7.89 9.10 9.89
N GLN A 187 -9.16 9.34 10.22
CA GLN A 187 -9.80 8.80 11.41
C GLN A 187 -11.27 8.51 11.13
N PHE A 188 -11.82 7.54 11.85
CA PHE A 188 -13.25 7.24 11.79
C PHE A 188 -14.06 8.36 12.42
N THR A 189 -15.25 8.61 11.87
CA THR A 189 -16.08 9.73 12.35
C THR A 189 -16.85 9.38 13.63
N THR A 190 -17.06 8.09 13.89
CA THR A 190 -17.71 7.56 15.09
C THR A 190 -17.10 6.22 15.51
N GLU A 191 -17.20 5.83 16.78
CA GLU A 191 -16.70 4.52 17.27
C GLU A 191 -17.41 3.30 16.62
N SER A 192 -18.57 3.49 16.00
CA SER A 192 -19.32 2.44 15.30
C SER A 192 -19.12 2.44 13.79
N ASP A 193 -18.34 3.39 13.28
CA ASP A 193 -18.04 3.53 11.87
C ASP A 193 -17.03 2.43 11.50
N THR A 194 -17.45 1.51 10.65
CA THR A 194 -16.60 0.41 10.19
C THR A 194 -15.75 0.80 8.99
N GLY A 195 -15.96 1.99 8.41
CA GLY A 195 -15.39 2.36 7.11
C GLY A 195 -16.08 1.71 5.90
N GLU A 196 -16.67 0.53 6.09
CA GLU A 196 -17.26 -0.29 5.03
C GLU A 196 -18.63 0.20 4.49
N MET A 197 -18.74 0.38 3.17
CA MET A 197 -20.00 0.52 2.43
C MET A 197 -20.42 -0.82 1.78
N PRO A 198 -21.64 -1.33 2.05
CA PRO A 198 -22.09 -2.61 1.50
C PRO A 198 -22.08 -2.71 -0.03
N VAL A 199 -21.42 -3.74 -0.55
CA VAL A 199 -21.39 -4.05 -2.00
C VAL A 199 -22.76 -4.53 -2.47
N THR A 200 -23.40 -3.70 -3.29
CA THR A 200 -24.75 -3.87 -3.85
C THR A 200 -24.81 -3.33 -5.28
N GLU A 201 -25.84 -3.69 -6.06
CA GLU A 201 -26.07 -3.09 -7.39
C GLU A 201 -26.12 -1.55 -7.34
N GLU A 202 -26.74 -0.99 -6.30
CA GLU A 202 -26.84 0.45 -6.08
C GLU A 202 -25.46 1.09 -5.86
N SER A 203 -24.65 0.55 -4.95
CA SER A 203 -23.29 1.05 -4.69
C SER A 203 -22.35 0.93 -5.90
N VAL A 204 -22.48 -0.14 -6.69
CA VAL A 204 -21.72 -0.31 -7.93
C VAL A 204 -22.15 0.73 -8.97
N GLN A 205 -23.45 1.01 -9.07
CA GLN A 205 -23.94 2.06 -9.96
C GLN A 205 -23.49 3.46 -9.50
N LEU A 206 -23.49 3.72 -8.20
CA LEU A 206 -22.93 4.96 -7.62
C LEU A 206 -21.44 5.11 -7.94
N THR A 207 -20.67 4.03 -7.87
CA THR A 207 -19.25 4.01 -8.27
C THR A 207 -19.07 4.37 -9.74
N VAL A 208 -19.85 3.75 -10.63
CA VAL A 208 -19.81 4.06 -12.07
C VAL A 208 -20.27 5.49 -12.38
N ASP A 209 -21.26 6.01 -11.65
CA ASP A 209 -21.72 7.40 -11.79
C ASP A 209 -20.68 8.40 -11.28
N SER A 210 -19.98 8.06 -10.21
CA SER A 210 -18.85 8.81 -9.65
C SER A 210 -17.69 8.91 -10.65
N LEU A 211 -17.30 7.78 -11.24
CA LEU A 211 -16.28 7.70 -12.28
C LEU A 211 -16.68 8.48 -13.54
N GLN A 212 -17.94 8.41 -13.94
CA GLN A 212 -18.46 9.20 -15.06
C GLN A 212 -18.40 10.70 -14.78
N ALA A 213 -18.66 11.13 -13.55
CA ALA A 213 -18.57 12.55 -13.18
C ALA A 213 -17.14 13.08 -13.30
N LEU A 214 -16.15 12.24 -12.98
CA LEU A 214 -14.73 12.59 -13.11
C LEU A 214 -14.26 12.57 -14.57
N PHE A 215 -14.45 11.45 -15.27
CA PHE A 215 -13.85 11.22 -16.60
C PHE A 215 -14.67 11.79 -17.77
N ASP A 216 -15.94 12.16 -17.53
CA ASP A 216 -16.86 12.75 -18.52
C ASP A 216 -16.86 12.06 -19.89
N LEU A 217 -16.94 10.73 -19.90
CA LEU A 217 -16.97 9.95 -21.14
C LEU A 217 -18.23 10.28 -21.96
N PRO A 218 -18.15 10.45 -23.29
CA PRO A 218 -19.33 10.73 -24.12
C PRO A 218 -20.39 9.64 -24.08
N GLN A 219 -19.97 8.40 -23.82
CA GLN A 219 -20.86 7.27 -23.60
C GLN A 219 -20.42 6.53 -22.35
N LYS A 220 -21.15 6.74 -21.25
CA LYS A 220 -21.00 5.99 -20.01
C LYS A 220 -21.13 4.49 -20.29
N PRO A 221 -20.19 3.65 -19.82
CA PRO A 221 -20.34 2.20 -19.88
C PRO A 221 -21.63 1.74 -19.20
N ALA A 222 -22.33 0.78 -19.80
CA ALA A 222 -23.45 0.10 -19.15
C ALA A 222 -22.92 -0.91 -18.12
N VAL A 223 -23.69 -1.17 -17.06
CA VAL A 223 -23.36 -2.23 -16.09
C VAL A 223 -24.32 -3.40 -16.29
N ASP A 224 -23.78 -4.61 -16.37
CA ASP A 224 -24.55 -5.86 -16.43
C ASP A 224 -24.26 -6.71 -15.19
N PHE A 225 -25.30 -6.93 -14.37
CA PHE A 225 -25.23 -7.74 -13.15
C PHE A 225 -25.57 -9.22 -13.38
N ALA A 226 -25.78 -9.66 -14.63
CA ALA A 226 -25.99 -11.07 -14.95
C ALA A 226 -24.72 -11.93 -14.73
N GLY A 227 -23.56 -11.30 -14.65
CA GLY A 227 -22.27 -11.93 -14.37
C GLY A 227 -21.10 -11.16 -14.97
N ALA A 228 -19.87 -11.52 -14.60
CA ALA A 228 -18.68 -10.89 -15.17
C ALA A 228 -18.42 -11.28 -16.63
N ASP A 229 -18.90 -12.44 -17.10
CA ASP A 229 -18.81 -12.82 -18.50
C ASP A 229 -20.05 -12.35 -19.28
N THR A 230 -19.90 -11.29 -20.06
CA THR A 230 -20.97 -10.73 -20.91
C THR A 230 -20.96 -11.33 -22.33
N GLY A 231 -20.13 -12.35 -22.61
CA GLY A 231 -19.96 -12.92 -23.94
C GLY A 231 -19.19 -12.00 -24.89
N CYS A 232 -18.18 -11.29 -24.38
CA CYS A 232 -17.45 -10.28 -25.15
C CYS A 232 -16.68 -10.90 -26.34
N PRO A 233 -16.80 -10.36 -27.57
CA PRO A 233 -16.14 -10.93 -28.74
C PRO A 233 -14.65 -10.55 -28.86
N ASP A 234 -14.20 -9.49 -28.18
CA ASP A 234 -12.87 -8.88 -28.35
C ASP A 234 -12.09 -8.67 -27.04
N ALA A 235 -12.55 -9.28 -25.94
CA ALA A 235 -11.85 -9.34 -24.66
C ALA A 235 -12.20 -10.61 -23.87
N GLU A 236 -11.29 -11.03 -22.99
CA GLU A 236 -11.53 -12.12 -22.04
C GLU A 236 -12.31 -11.64 -20.81
N ALA A 237 -13.15 -12.51 -20.25
CA ALA A 237 -13.88 -12.21 -19.02
C ALA A 237 -12.94 -12.30 -17.80
N THR A 238 -12.87 -11.23 -17.02
CA THR A 238 -12.16 -11.20 -15.73
C THR A 238 -13.17 -11.25 -14.58
N GLN A 239 -12.94 -12.09 -13.58
CA GLN A 239 -13.77 -12.17 -12.37
C GLN A 239 -13.18 -11.30 -11.24
N PRO A 240 -13.99 -10.67 -10.37
CA PRO A 240 -15.46 -10.59 -10.41
C PRO A 240 -16.02 -9.50 -11.34
N VAL A 241 -15.18 -8.67 -11.95
CA VAL A 241 -15.60 -7.56 -12.81
C VAL A 241 -14.80 -7.57 -14.11
N SER A 242 -15.49 -7.44 -15.25
CA SER A 242 -14.87 -7.34 -16.58
C SER A 242 -15.29 -6.06 -17.30
N TYR A 243 -14.55 -5.69 -18.35
CA TYR A 243 -14.96 -4.66 -19.30
C TYR A 243 -14.96 -5.23 -20.73
N CYS A 244 -16.06 -5.07 -21.44
CA CYS A 244 -16.19 -5.43 -22.85
C CYS A 244 -16.11 -4.20 -23.76
N PRO A 245 -15.04 -4.03 -24.55
CA PRO A 245 -14.89 -2.90 -25.46
C PRO A 245 -15.95 -2.87 -26.57
N ALA A 246 -16.29 -4.02 -27.17
CA ALA A 246 -17.24 -4.08 -28.28
C ALA A 246 -18.64 -3.56 -27.94
N THR A 247 -19.10 -3.72 -26.70
CA THR A 247 -20.43 -3.31 -26.25
C THR A 247 -20.39 -2.14 -25.27
N ASN A 248 -19.21 -1.69 -24.87
CA ASN A 248 -18.99 -0.71 -23.81
C ASN A 248 -19.75 -1.08 -22.52
N THR A 249 -19.51 -2.30 -22.02
CA THR A 249 -20.24 -2.88 -20.88
C THR A 249 -19.27 -3.35 -19.81
N ILE A 250 -19.58 -3.03 -18.55
CA ILE A 250 -18.91 -3.60 -17.37
C ILE A 250 -19.78 -4.76 -16.88
N GLY A 251 -19.25 -5.99 -16.95
CA GLY A 251 -19.90 -7.17 -16.39
C GLY A 251 -19.53 -7.34 -14.92
N VAL A 252 -20.50 -7.64 -14.06
CA VAL A 252 -20.30 -7.77 -12.61
C VAL A 252 -20.88 -9.09 -12.11
N SER A 253 -20.03 -9.94 -11.55
CA SER A 253 -20.46 -11.04 -10.67
C SER A 253 -20.68 -10.49 -9.27
N LEU A 254 -21.91 -10.05 -8.96
CA LEU A 254 -22.20 -9.43 -7.67
C LEU A 254 -21.84 -10.32 -6.46
N PRO A 255 -22.11 -11.64 -6.44
CA PRO A 255 -21.71 -12.49 -5.31
C PRO A 255 -20.20 -12.53 -5.07
N GLU A 256 -19.39 -12.63 -6.13
CA GLU A 256 -17.94 -12.66 -6.01
C GLU A 256 -17.37 -11.27 -5.70
N LEU A 257 -18.02 -10.20 -6.17
CA LEU A 257 -17.65 -8.83 -5.81
C LEU A 257 -17.94 -8.55 -4.32
N VAL A 258 -19.05 -9.08 -3.79
CA VAL A 258 -19.35 -9.03 -2.34
C VAL A 258 -18.29 -9.79 -1.54
N GLU A 259 -17.90 -10.98 -1.97
CA GLU A 259 -16.83 -11.75 -1.31
C GLU A 259 -15.50 -10.99 -1.29
N ARG A 260 -15.14 -10.35 -2.41
CA ARG A 260 -13.96 -9.48 -2.49
C ARG A 260 -14.05 -8.29 -1.54
N GLY A 261 -15.24 -7.68 -1.47
CA GLY A 261 -15.52 -6.49 -0.67
C GLY A 261 -15.85 -6.76 0.80
N THR A 262 -15.67 -7.99 1.27
CA THR A 262 -15.95 -8.37 2.66
C THR A 262 -14.64 -8.38 3.44
N PRO A 263 -14.52 -7.61 4.54
CA PRO A 263 -13.36 -7.67 5.40
C PRO A 263 -13.05 -9.08 5.88
N ASN A 264 -11.76 -9.39 6.00
CA ASN A 264 -11.35 -10.65 6.61
C ASN A 264 -11.87 -10.67 8.06
N PRO A 265 -12.43 -11.80 8.53
CA PRO A 265 -12.73 -11.94 9.95
C PRO A 265 -11.42 -11.71 10.71
N GLU A 266 -11.45 -10.94 11.80
CA GLU A 266 -10.27 -10.71 12.66
C GLU A 266 -9.58 -12.06 12.91
N SER A 267 -8.50 -12.32 12.17
CA SER A 267 -7.75 -13.54 12.29
C SER A 267 -6.93 -13.38 13.56
N GLY A 268 -6.85 -14.43 14.38
CA GLY A 268 -5.92 -14.46 15.51
C GLY A 268 -4.46 -14.55 15.07
N ASP A 269 -4.17 -14.36 13.77
CA ASP A 269 -2.85 -14.38 13.17
C ASP A 269 -2.36 -12.91 13.07
N GLU A 270 -1.37 -12.58 13.90
CA GLU A 270 -0.83 -11.23 14.11
C GLU A 270 -0.22 -10.55 12.86
N PHE A 271 -0.13 -11.24 11.71
CA PHE A 271 0.64 -10.79 10.54
C PHE A 271 -0.06 -11.05 9.19
N ASP A 272 -1.33 -10.67 9.07
CA ASP A 272 -2.06 -10.77 7.79
C ASP A 272 -1.79 -9.56 6.88
N ALA A 273 -1.28 -9.83 5.68
CA ALA A 273 -1.09 -8.85 4.60
C ALA A 273 -2.31 -8.74 3.67
N ASP A 274 -3.29 -9.66 3.79
CA ASP A 274 -4.54 -9.62 3.05
C ASP A 274 -5.50 -8.64 3.74
N VAL A 275 -5.38 -7.37 3.39
CA VAL A 275 -6.35 -6.33 3.78
C VAL A 275 -7.50 -6.37 2.78
N ARG A 276 -8.71 -6.63 3.27
CA ARG A 276 -9.95 -6.63 2.49
C ARG A 276 -10.97 -5.70 3.12
N GLY A 277 -11.82 -5.18 2.26
CA GLY A 277 -12.96 -4.34 2.56
C GLY A 277 -13.61 -3.89 1.26
N ASP A 278 -14.63 -3.07 1.38
CA ASP A 278 -15.48 -2.62 0.30
C ASP A 278 -14.71 -1.86 -0.81
N PHE A 279 -13.70 -1.08 -0.44
CA PHE A 279 -12.89 -0.33 -1.40
C PHE A 279 -12.12 -1.26 -2.32
N GLY A 280 -11.67 -2.42 -1.84
CA GLY A 280 -11.09 -3.49 -2.64
C GLY A 280 -12.00 -3.97 -3.78
N ALA A 281 -13.32 -3.89 -3.60
CA ALA A 281 -14.32 -4.15 -4.64
C ALA A 281 -14.55 -2.94 -5.55
N TYR A 282 -14.78 -1.74 -4.99
CA TYR A 282 -15.08 -0.55 -5.80
C TYR A 282 -13.91 -0.08 -6.66
N VAL A 283 -12.67 -0.18 -6.17
CA VAL A 283 -11.48 0.18 -6.95
C VAL A 283 -11.27 -0.76 -8.14
N LEU A 284 -11.75 -2.01 -8.05
CA LEU A 284 -11.76 -2.94 -9.18
C LEU A 284 -12.80 -2.55 -10.24
N VAL A 285 -14.00 -2.11 -9.81
CA VAL A 285 -15.00 -1.52 -10.71
C VAL A 285 -14.42 -0.27 -11.39
N ALA A 286 -13.75 0.60 -10.63
CA ALA A 286 -13.04 1.76 -11.15
C ALA A 286 -11.99 1.37 -12.20
N SER A 287 -11.19 0.35 -11.91
CA SER A 287 -10.19 -0.16 -12.87
C SER A 287 -10.84 -0.57 -14.19
N ARG A 288 -11.97 -1.30 -14.17
CA ARG A 288 -12.68 -1.68 -15.39
C ARG A 288 -13.29 -0.48 -16.12
N PHE A 289 -13.80 0.52 -15.40
CA PHE A 289 -14.26 1.78 -16.00
C PHE A 289 -13.11 2.54 -16.69
N THR A 290 -11.93 2.59 -16.09
CA THR A 290 -10.78 3.30 -16.70
C THR A 290 -10.31 2.63 -17.99
N LEU A 291 -10.57 1.34 -18.19
CA LEU A 291 -10.38 0.71 -19.51
C LEU A 291 -11.31 1.31 -20.58
N ALA A 292 -12.55 1.67 -20.21
CA ALA A 292 -13.44 2.40 -21.11
C ALA A 292 -12.92 3.81 -21.42
N ALA A 293 -12.37 4.52 -20.41
CA ALA A 293 -11.75 5.82 -20.62
C ALA A 293 -10.52 5.74 -21.55
N GLN A 294 -9.71 4.69 -21.40
CA GLN A 294 -8.58 4.41 -22.29
C GLN A 294 -9.05 4.07 -23.71
N ALA A 295 -10.09 3.25 -23.85
CA ALA A 295 -10.68 2.91 -25.15
C ALA A 295 -11.20 4.16 -25.88
N HIS A 296 -11.88 5.04 -25.14
CA HIS A 296 -12.37 6.31 -25.67
C HIS A 296 -11.24 7.21 -26.17
N SER A 297 -10.09 7.17 -25.49
CA SER A 297 -8.87 7.90 -25.88
C SER A 297 -8.07 7.20 -26.98
N GLU A 298 -8.64 6.19 -27.65
CA GLU A 298 -8.00 5.39 -28.70
C GLU A 298 -6.68 4.71 -28.26
N LYS A 299 -6.53 4.45 -26.95
CA LYS A 299 -5.36 3.79 -26.39
C LYS A 299 -5.51 2.27 -26.48
N SER A 300 -4.40 1.56 -26.65
CA SER A 300 -4.38 0.09 -26.61
C SER A 300 -4.88 -0.43 -25.26
N LEU A 301 -5.61 -1.54 -25.27
CA LEU A 301 -6.21 -2.17 -24.09
C LEU A 301 -5.56 -3.50 -23.68
N THR A 302 -4.49 -3.91 -24.37
CA THR A 302 -3.83 -5.22 -24.18
C THR A 302 -2.33 -5.10 -23.92
N GLU A 303 -1.84 -3.89 -23.68
CA GLU A 303 -0.43 -3.64 -23.39
C GLU A 303 -0.19 -3.65 -21.88
N ALA A 304 1.03 -4.00 -21.46
CA ALA A 304 1.47 -3.83 -20.08
C ALA A 304 1.28 -2.39 -19.57
N LYS A 305 1.35 -1.40 -20.47
CA LYS A 305 1.09 0.02 -20.15
C LYS A 305 -0.38 0.29 -19.81
N THR A 306 -1.31 -0.43 -20.42
CA THR A 306 -2.75 -0.36 -20.12
C THR A 306 -3.01 -0.68 -18.65
N ALA A 307 -2.38 -1.75 -18.16
CA ALA A 307 -2.51 -2.24 -16.80
C ALA A 307 -2.09 -1.21 -15.74
N VAL A 308 -0.90 -0.62 -15.88
CA VAL A 308 -0.43 0.43 -14.95
C VAL A 308 -1.18 1.75 -15.14
N ARG A 309 -1.63 2.08 -16.35
CA ARG A 309 -2.47 3.26 -16.57
C ARG A 309 -3.83 3.11 -15.88
N ALA A 310 -4.44 1.93 -15.94
CA ALA A 310 -5.69 1.64 -15.24
C ALA A 310 -5.54 1.84 -13.72
N ALA A 311 -4.46 1.29 -13.13
CA ALA A 311 -4.15 1.49 -11.71
C ALA A 311 -3.98 2.97 -11.36
N CYS A 312 -3.24 3.72 -12.17
CA CYS A 312 -3.05 5.15 -11.94
C CYS A 312 -4.36 5.94 -12.02
N LEU A 313 -5.17 5.71 -13.06
CA LEU A 313 -6.45 6.39 -13.21
C LEU A 313 -7.44 6.01 -12.09
N SER A 314 -7.42 4.77 -11.61
CA SER A 314 -8.15 4.38 -10.39
C SER A 314 -7.68 5.18 -9.18
N GLY A 315 -6.38 5.39 -9.00
CA GLY A 315 -5.85 6.23 -7.93
C GLY A 315 -6.25 7.71 -8.06
N ALA A 316 -6.30 8.23 -9.28
CA ALA A 316 -6.79 9.59 -9.53
C ALA A 316 -8.28 9.73 -9.14
N TRP A 317 -9.08 8.70 -9.42
CA TRP A 317 -10.46 8.64 -8.95
C TRP A 317 -10.58 8.53 -7.42
N THR A 318 -9.70 7.75 -6.77
CA THR A 318 -9.62 7.70 -5.31
C THR A 318 -9.42 9.11 -4.74
N ALA A 319 -8.43 9.86 -5.22
CA ALA A 319 -8.16 11.22 -4.75
C ALA A 319 -9.36 12.16 -4.97
N ALA A 320 -9.96 12.14 -6.17
CA ALA A 320 -11.14 12.96 -6.48
C ALA A 320 -12.34 12.60 -5.59
N THR A 321 -12.49 11.34 -5.19
CA THR A 321 -13.53 10.89 -4.26
C THR A 321 -13.30 11.46 -2.86
N ALA A 322 -12.04 11.48 -2.41
CA ALA A 322 -11.64 11.97 -1.10
C ALA A 322 -12.01 13.45 -0.88
N VAL A 323 -11.93 14.27 -1.93
CA VAL A 323 -12.30 15.71 -1.90
C VAL A 323 -13.73 16.01 -2.37
N GLY A 324 -14.55 14.97 -2.64
CA GLY A 324 -15.94 15.12 -3.08
C GLY A 324 -16.10 15.63 -4.52
N GLU A 325 -15.04 15.60 -5.34
CA GLU A 325 -15.07 15.98 -6.75
C GLU A 325 -15.61 14.87 -7.65
N ALA A 326 -15.61 13.62 -7.18
CA ALA A 326 -16.18 12.47 -7.89
C ALA A 326 -17.63 12.13 -7.46
N GLY A 327 -18.41 13.06 -6.89
CA GLY A 327 -19.81 12.81 -6.55
C GLY A 327 -20.05 12.26 -5.14
N GLY A 328 -21.11 11.46 -4.95
CA GLY A 328 -21.67 11.10 -3.63
C GLY A 328 -21.01 9.96 -2.87
N LEU A 329 -19.80 9.56 -3.25
CA LEU A 329 -18.99 8.57 -2.52
C LEU A 329 -18.00 9.30 -1.61
N THR A 330 -17.70 8.69 -0.47
CA THR A 330 -16.71 9.19 0.49
C THR A 330 -15.75 8.07 0.79
N LEU A 331 -14.46 8.39 0.89
CA LEU A 331 -13.46 7.44 1.35
C LEU A 331 -13.52 7.30 2.87
N SER A 332 -13.13 6.12 3.34
CA SER A 332 -12.92 5.79 4.74
C SER A 332 -11.44 5.54 5.05
N PRO A 333 -11.00 5.69 6.31
CA PRO A 333 -9.68 5.20 6.72
C PRO A 333 -9.59 3.69 6.43
N GLY A 334 -8.48 3.24 5.83
CA GLY A 334 -8.27 1.83 5.44
C GLY A 334 -8.50 1.52 3.96
N ASP A 335 -9.33 2.30 3.26
CA ASP A 335 -9.65 2.09 1.84
C ASP A 335 -8.40 1.94 0.95
N LEU A 336 -7.41 2.82 1.15
CA LEU A 336 -6.18 2.79 0.37
C LEU A 336 -5.31 1.57 0.73
N ASP A 337 -5.42 1.03 1.93
CA ASP A 337 -4.68 -0.16 2.36
C ASP A 337 -5.25 -1.42 1.70
N GLU A 338 -6.58 -1.49 1.54
CA GLU A 338 -7.24 -2.52 0.74
C GLU A 338 -6.81 -2.45 -0.73
N ALA A 339 -6.69 -1.23 -1.27
CA ALA A 339 -6.21 -1.04 -2.63
C ALA A 339 -4.76 -1.52 -2.79
N VAL A 340 -3.88 -1.16 -1.85
CA VAL A 340 -2.48 -1.61 -1.85
C VAL A 340 -2.39 -3.13 -1.70
N SER A 341 -3.16 -3.73 -0.78
CA SER A 341 -3.27 -5.18 -0.59
C SER A 341 -3.67 -5.88 -1.89
N GLY A 342 -4.75 -5.43 -2.54
CA GLY A 342 -5.21 -5.95 -3.83
C GLY A 342 -4.17 -5.80 -4.95
N LEU A 343 -3.38 -4.71 -4.96
CA LEU A 343 -2.30 -4.49 -5.93
C LEU A 343 -1.10 -5.41 -5.71
N LEU A 344 -0.88 -5.90 -4.50
CA LEU A 344 0.23 -6.79 -4.16
C LEU A 344 -0.15 -8.27 -4.25
N SER A 345 -1.41 -8.61 -3.99
CA SER A 345 -1.94 -9.98 -4.04
C SER A 345 -2.22 -10.41 -5.49
N ASP A 346 -3.40 -10.14 -6.02
CA ASP A 346 -3.79 -10.50 -7.39
C ASP A 346 -3.36 -9.46 -8.43
N GLY A 347 -3.33 -8.18 -8.04
CA GLY A 347 -3.05 -7.03 -8.90
C GLY A 347 -4.06 -6.82 -10.03
N LEU A 348 -5.25 -7.42 -9.94
CA LEU A 348 -6.26 -7.38 -10.99
C LEU A 348 -6.72 -5.96 -11.30
N MET A 349 -6.75 -5.05 -10.31
CA MET A 349 -7.04 -3.63 -10.59
C MET A 349 -5.97 -2.95 -11.46
N ALA A 350 -4.77 -3.52 -11.54
CA ALA A 350 -3.68 -3.12 -12.42
C ALA A 350 -3.48 -4.16 -13.52
N SER A 351 -4.55 -4.43 -14.27
CA SER A 351 -4.55 -5.35 -15.41
C SER A 351 -5.11 -4.72 -16.67
N ASP A 352 -4.74 -5.28 -17.82
CA ASP A 352 -5.33 -4.99 -19.12
C ASP A 352 -6.77 -5.54 -19.23
N VAL A 353 -7.39 -5.40 -20.41
CA VAL A 353 -8.78 -5.84 -20.63
C VAL A 353 -8.96 -7.36 -20.51
N ASN A 354 -7.88 -8.14 -20.66
CA ASN A 354 -7.90 -9.60 -20.56
C ASN A 354 -7.38 -10.09 -19.19
N GLY A 355 -7.14 -9.19 -18.23
CA GLY A 355 -6.65 -9.55 -16.90
C GLY A 355 -5.13 -9.76 -16.80
N ASN A 356 -4.35 -9.42 -17.84
CA ASN A 356 -2.89 -9.50 -17.75
C ASN A 356 -2.34 -8.33 -16.92
N THR A 357 -1.55 -8.64 -15.89
CA THR A 357 -0.90 -7.66 -15.02
C THR A 357 0.58 -7.50 -15.34
N VAL A 358 1.19 -6.40 -14.88
CA VAL A 358 2.66 -6.34 -14.81
C VAL A 358 3.14 -7.21 -13.63
N PRO A 359 4.20 -8.02 -13.77
CA PRO A 359 4.65 -8.92 -12.70
C PRO A 359 5.12 -8.19 -11.42
N SER A 360 5.53 -6.93 -11.55
CA SER A 360 6.05 -6.16 -10.42
C SER A 360 4.91 -5.49 -9.65
N GLY A 361 4.58 -6.02 -8.46
CA GLY A 361 3.63 -5.36 -7.55
C GLY A 361 4.07 -3.96 -7.14
N PHE A 362 5.38 -3.73 -7.02
CA PHE A 362 5.94 -2.40 -6.84
C PHE A 362 5.48 -1.43 -7.93
N ALA A 363 5.54 -1.82 -9.20
CA ALA A 363 5.09 -0.99 -10.31
C ALA A 363 3.57 -0.78 -10.31
N ARG A 364 2.79 -1.79 -9.88
CA ARG A 364 1.33 -1.69 -9.74
C ARG A 364 0.97 -0.65 -8.67
N VAL A 365 1.58 -0.72 -7.50
CA VAL A 365 1.35 0.24 -6.40
C VAL A 365 1.88 1.63 -6.72
N ASP A 366 3.07 1.75 -7.31
CA ASP A 366 3.62 3.07 -7.70
C ASP A 366 2.72 3.78 -8.74
N ALA A 367 2.10 3.03 -9.65
CA ALA A 367 1.14 3.58 -10.59
C ALA A 367 -0.11 4.11 -9.89
N PHE A 368 -0.75 3.31 -9.03
CA PHE A 368 -1.90 3.74 -8.23
C PHE A 368 -1.57 4.98 -7.38
N ARG A 369 -0.45 4.95 -6.64
CA ARG A 369 0.05 6.07 -5.84
C ARG A 369 0.27 7.33 -6.67
N SER A 370 0.79 7.21 -7.89
CA SER A 370 0.99 8.36 -8.78
C SER A 370 -0.34 9.07 -9.10
N GLY A 371 -1.42 8.29 -9.23
CA GLY A 371 -2.77 8.83 -9.40
C GLY A 371 -3.32 9.46 -8.14
N VAL A 372 -3.18 8.80 -6.99
CA VAL A 372 -3.63 9.34 -5.69
C VAL A 372 -2.96 10.68 -5.37
N LEU A 373 -1.65 10.78 -5.56
CA LEU A 373 -0.88 11.98 -5.18
C LEU A 373 -0.85 13.09 -6.25
N GLY A 374 -1.19 12.76 -7.51
CA GLY A 374 -0.97 13.66 -8.65
C GLY A 374 -2.13 13.76 -9.63
N GLY A 375 -3.24 13.08 -9.36
CA GLY A 375 -4.44 13.05 -10.20
C GLY A 375 -4.19 12.54 -11.62
N GLU A 376 -5.15 12.81 -12.50
CA GLU A 376 -5.11 12.38 -13.90
C GLU A 376 -3.89 12.92 -14.66
N GLN A 377 -3.43 14.13 -14.32
CA GLN A 377 -2.29 14.77 -14.97
C GLN A 377 -0.99 13.99 -14.72
N ALA A 378 -0.79 13.44 -13.52
CA ALA A 378 0.35 12.57 -13.24
C ALA A 378 0.27 11.26 -14.04
N CYS A 379 -0.94 10.70 -14.19
CA CYS A 379 -1.16 9.50 -14.99
C CYS A 379 -0.85 9.72 -16.47
N GLU A 380 -1.28 10.84 -17.06
CA GLU A 380 -0.95 11.16 -18.45
C GLU A 380 0.56 11.43 -18.63
N ASN A 381 1.21 12.12 -17.69
CA ASN A 381 2.64 12.40 -17.80
C ASN A 381 3.49 11.11 -17.76
N ARG A 382 3.09 10.14 -16.94
CA ARG A 382 3.88 8.93 -16.67
C ARG A 382 3.49 7.76 -17.55
N TYR A 383 2.20 7.65 -17.86
CA TYR A 383 1.60 6.54 -18.57
C TYR A 383 0.79 6.97 -19.80
N GLY A 384 0.80 8.24 -20.21
CA GLY A 384 0.10 8.79 -21.39
C GLY A 384 0.27 7.98 -22.66
#